data_AF-A0A543BZI6-F1
#
_entry.id   AF-A0A543BZI6-F1
#
_cell.length_a   1.000
_cell.length_b   1.000
_cell.length_c   1.000
_cell.angle_alpha   90.00
_cell.angle_beta   90.00
_cell.angle_gamma   90.00
#
_symmetry.space_group_name_H-M   'P 1'
#
loop_
_entity.id
_entity.type
_entity.pdbx_description
1 polymer ?
#
loop_
_entity_poly.entity_id
_entity_poly.type
_entity_poly.pdbx_seq_one_letter_code
_entity_poly.pdbx_strand_id
1 'polypeptide(L)'
;MATLAAVRRPCSEHFNERLHRGACAGAPIRDPLTGRLAGLLNISCWHKDAGPLVPALAHNAASAVEQRLAELGSERERALMREFLSIGRKFGRPAITVGDGLTMANRPAADLLEARRPAPRPMISPAALGLAGGSTTFCKVCADLMAGCPAGTWTLVEGEPGAGKLTLAEAAHHARDREAPLVMIEPADRPEDTTARLDQASSNGSARRTVVLRHPESFTPTALAAVMAWMASQSGHPERPWLVATASVATELPAGLLRALPVTLTVPPLRYRIDDVRETIYRKINTYGISVTPR
;
A
#
# COMPACT_ATOMS: atom_id res chain seq x y z
N MET A 1 8.29 12.83 -16.55
CA MET A 1 9.44 12.10 -16.00
C MET A 1 10.54 13.09 -15.67
N ALA A 2 10.68 13.49 -14.40
CA ALA A 2 11.73 14.42 -14.00
C ALA A 2 13.07 13.67 -13.89
N THR A 3 13.97 13.93 -14.82
CA THR A 3 15.35 13.46 -14.79
C THR A 3 16.05 14.17 -13.63
N LEU A 4 16.25 13.47 -12.51
CA LEU A 4 17.16 13.92 -11.44
C LEU A 4 18.59 13.87 -11.98
N ALA A 5 18.99 14.93 -12.67
CA ALA A 5 20.37 15.16 -13.07
C ALA A 5 21.23 15.42 -11.82
N ALA A 6 22.53 15.14 -11.91
CA ALA A 6 23.48 15.44 -10.84
C ALA A 6 23.36 16.92 -10.44
N VAL A 7 22.86 17.17 -9.22
CA VAL A 7 22.67 18.54 -8.72
C VAL A 7 23.92 18.91 -7.94
N ARG A 8 24.66 19.92 -8.43
CA ARG A 8 25.64 20.65 -7.63
C ARG A 8 24.90 21.75 -6.88
N ARG A 9 24.80 21.67 -5.56
CA ARG A 9 24.25 22.77 -4.75
C ARG A 9 25.38 23.68 -4.24
N PRO A 10 25.34 25.00 -4.52
CA PRO A 10 26.21 25.97 -3.86
C PRO A 10 25.88 26.06 -2.36
N CYS A 11 26.91 26.33 -1.54
CA CYS A 11 26.89 26.10 -0.09
C CYS A 11 26.11 27.14 0.76
N SER A 12 25.35 28.05 0.16
CA SER A 12 24.57 29.07 0.88
C SER A 12 23.18 28.58 1.34
N GLU A 13 22.84 27.31 1.13
CA GLU A 13 21.51 26.75 1.45
C GLU A 13 21.51 25.75 2.63
N HIS A 14 22.66 25.50 3.27
CA HIS A 14 22.72 24.60 4.43
C HIS A 14 22.25 25.30 5.71
N PHE A 15 21.39 24.66 6.50
CA PHE A 15 20.88 25.23 7.77
C PHE A 15 21.94 25.33 8.89
N ASN A 16 23.06 24.59 8.77
CA ASN A 16 24.12 24.55 9.77
C ASN A 16 25.39 25.25 9.26
N GLU A 17 25.77 26.36 9.91
CA GLU A 17 26.92 27.20 9.56
C GLU A 17 28.25 26.43 9.45
N ARG A 18 28.44 25.35 10.22
CA ARG A 18 29.67 24.53 10.14
C ARG A 18 29.80 23.75 8.83
N LEU A 19 28.69 23.53 8.12
CA LEU A 19 28.65 22.84 6.83
C LEU A 19 28.78 23.80 5.64
N HIS A 20 28.81 25.12 5.85
CA HIS A 20 28.97 26.12 4.78
C HIS A 20 30.32 26.04 4.07
N ARG A 21 31.29 25.31 4.65
CA ARG A 21 32.60 25.04 4.03
C ARG A 21 32.64 23.74 3.23
N GLY A 22 31.56 22.96 3.22
CA GLY A 22 31.45 21.70 2.49
C GLY A 22 30.98 21.89 1.05
N ALA A 23 31.01 20.81 0.27
CA ALA A 23 30.36 20.71 -1.03
C ALA A 23 29.90 19.26 -1.21
N CYS A 24 28.72 19.08 -1.81
CA CYS A 24 28.13 17.77 -2.05
C CYS A 24 27.80 17.58 -3.54
N ALA A 25 28.03 16.37 -4.03
CA ALA A 25 27.51 15.92 -5.31
C ALA A 25 26.73 14.62 -5.11
N GLY A 26 25.45 14.66 -5.48
CA GLY A 26 24.56 13.50 -5.44
C GLY A 26 24.30 12.93 -6.82
N ALA A 27 24.29 11.61 -6.93
CA ALA A 27 23.85 10.88 -8.12
C ALA A 27 22.86 9.76 -7.72
N PRO A 28 21.69 9.67 -8.36
CA PRO A 28 20.75 8.59 -8.09
C PRO A 28 21.32 7.25 -8.58
N ILE A 29 20.98 6.17 -7.87
CA ILE A 29 21.23 4.79 -8.29
C ILE A 29 19.87 4.19 -8.62
N ARG A 30 19.70 3.71 -9.85
CA ARG A 30 18.50 3.04 -10.33
C ARG A 30 18.70 1.54 -10.41
N ASP A 31 17.66 0.81 -10.08
CA ASP A 31 17.57 -0.60 -10.41
C ASP A 31 17.50 -0.73 -11.94
N PRO A 32 18.47 -1.41 -12.58
CA PRO A 32 18.54 -1.53 -14.03
C PRO A 32 17.43 -2.41 -14.63
N LEU A 33 16.81 -3.29 -13.84
CA LEU A 33 15.73 -4.17 -14.29
C LEU A 33 14.37 -3.49 -14.17
N THR A 34 14.14 -2.78 -13.06
CA THR A 34 12.82 -2.17 -12.77
C THR A 34 12.75 -0.67 -13.09
N GLY A 35 13.88 -0.01 -13.29
CA GLY A 35 14.01 1.44 -13.48
C GLY A 35 13.71 2.28 -12.22
N ARG A 36 13.36 1.62 -11.10
CA ARG A 36 13.03 2.27 -9.82
C ARG A 36 14.29 2.83 -9.15
N LEU A 37 14.11 3.84 -8.30
CA LEU A 37 15.22 4.38 -7.50
C LEU A 37 15.62 3.34 -6.45
N ALA A 38 16.82 2.79 -6.57
CA ALA A 38 17.40 1.84 -5.61
C ALA A 38 18.12 2.56 -4.47
N GLY A 39 18.64 3.77 -4.72
CA GLY A 39 19.32 4.57 -3.71
C GLY A 39 19.87 5.89 -4.27
N LEU A 40 20.66 6.58 -3.46
CA LEU A 40 21.37 7.79 -3.86
C LEU A 40 22.80 7.77 -3.34
N LEU A 41 23.76 7.97 -4.23
CA LEU A 41 25.16 8.12 -3.88
C LEU A 41 25.46 9.61 -3.63
N ASN A 42 26.01 9.94 -2.48
CA ASN A 42 26.43 11.29 -2.15
C ASN A 42 27.93 11.33 -1.84
N ILE A 43 28.67 12.19 -2.54
CA ILE A 43 30.06 12.50 -2.24
C ILE A 43 30.10 13.87 -1.54
N SER A 44 30.58 13.88 -0.30
CA SER A 44 30.81 15.10 0.47
C SER A 44 32.30 15.41 0.54
N CYS A 45 32.70 16.64 0.21
CA CYS A 45 34.08 17.11 0.28
C CYS A 45 34.15 18.55 0.82
N TRP A 46 35.34 19.06 1.10
CA TRP A 46 35.52 20.48 1.43
C TRP A 46 35.47 21.32 0.15
N HIS A 47 35.02 22.57 0.25
CA HIS A 47 34.90 23.47 -0.89
C HIS A 47 36.21 23.63 -1.69
N LYS A 48 37.37 23.63 -1.02
CA LYS A 48 38.69 23.68 -1.66
C LYS A 48 38.99 22.45 -2.54
N ASP A 49 38.36 21.33 -2.24
CA ASP A 49 38.53 20.03 -2.92
C ASP A 49 37.37 19.78 -3.91
N ALA A 50 36.39 20.68 -3.98
CA ALA A 50 35.18 20.59 -4.79
C ALA A 50 35.42 21.01 -6.26
N GLY A 51 36.35 20.35 -6.91
CA GLY A 51 36.67 20.57 -8.32
C GLY A 51 35.52 20.19 -9.27
N PRO A 52 35.59 20.59 -10.55
CA PRO A 52 34.58 20.29 -11.57
C PRO A 52 34.31 18.79 -11.79
N LEU A 53 35.24 17.93 -11.34
CA LEU A 53 35.18 16.48 -11.51
C LEU A 53 34.32 15.78 -10.45
N VAL A 54 34.00 16.41 -9.32
CA VAL A 54 33.26 15.76 -8.21
C VAL A 54 31.86 15.28 -8.63
N PRO A 55 31.06 16.05 -9.40
CA PRO A 55 29.80 15.55 -9.95
C PRO A 55 29.96 14.38 -10.93
N ALA A 56 31.01 14.41 -11.76
CA ALA A 56 31.29 13.32 -12.70
C ALA A 56 31.72 12.04 -11.96
N LEU A 57 32.50 12.18 -10.88
CA LEU A 57 32.87 11.06 -10.02
C LEU A 57 31.64 10.43 -9.35
N ALA A 58 30.74 11.25 -8.81
CA ALA A 58 29.49 10.77 -8.21
C ALA A 58 28.63 10.02 -9.25
N HIS A 59 28.53 10.55 -10.47
CA HIS A 59 27.80 9.90 -11.56
C HIS A 59 28.44 8.57 -11.98
N ASN A 60 29.75 8.54 -12.22
CA ASN A 60 30.46 7.33 -12.63
C ASN A 60 30.40 6.24 -11.54
N ALA A 61 30.54 6.63 -10.27
CA ALA A 61 30.41 5.69 -9.15
C ALA A 61 28.98 5.16 -9.02
N ALA A 62 27.96 6.00 -9.21
CA ALA A 62 26.57 5.54 -9.26
C ALA A 62 26.33 4.57 -10.41
N SER A 63 26.80 4.88 -11.62
CA SER A 63 26.70 3.99 -12.78
C SER A 63 27.44 2.67 -12.59
N ALA A 64 28.59 2.67 -11.90
CA ALA A 64 29.30 1.43 -11.56
C ALA A 64 28.49 0.56 -10.59
N VAL A 65 27.78 1.16 -9.62
CA VAL A 65 26.85 0.43 -8.75
C VAL A 65 25.67 -0.11 -9.55
N GLU A 66 25.07 0.67 -10.43
CA GLU A 66 23.97 0.23 -11.31
C GLU A 66 24.41 -0.95 -12.19
N GLN A 67 25.62 -0.90 -12.76
CA GLN A 67 26.18 -2.00 -13.55
C GLN A 67 26.35 -3.28 -12.71
N ARG A 68 26.84 -3.16 -11.48
CA ARG A 68 26.98 -4.31 -10.58
C ARG A 68 25.63 -4.89 -10.16
N LEU A 69 24.63 -4.03 -9.94
CA LEU A 69 23.25 -4.47 -9.69
C LEU A 69 22.68 -5.22 -10.89
N ALA A 70 22.98 -4.80 -12.13
CA ALA A 70 22.54 -5.48 -13.35
C ALA A 70 23.16 -6.88 -13.47
N GLU A 71 24.45 -7.01 -13.19
CA GLU A 71 25.18 -8.28 -13.21
C GLU A 71 24.59 -9.27 -12.18
N LEU A 72 24.41 -8.82 -10.93
CA LEU A 72 23.84 -9.64 -9.86
C LEU A 72 22.38 -10.04 -10.13
N GLY A 73 21.58 -9.12 -10.64
CA GLY A 73 20.20 -9.39 -11.06
C GLY A 73 20.16 -10.46 -12.16
N SER A 74 21.01 -10.32 -13.18
CA SER A 74 21.11 -11.28 -14.29
C SER A 74 21.52 -12.68 -13.84
N GLU A 75 22.43 -12.80 -12.86
CA GLU A 75 22.82 -14.09 -12.29
C GLU A 75 21.69 -14.74 -11.48
N ARG A 76 20.99 -13.95 -10.65
CA ARG A 76 19.87 -14.42 -9.83
C ARG A 76 18.70 -14.85 -10.71
N GLU A 77 18.33 -14.08 -11.73
CA GLU A 77 17.29 -14.46 -12.69
C GLU A 77 17.65 -15.71 -13.49
N ARG A 78 18.92 -15.83 -13.94
CA ARG A 78 19.41 -17.05 -14.59
C ARG A 78 19.40 -18.26 -13.65
N ALA A 79 19.70 -18.08 -12.37
CA ALA A 79 19.59 -19.14 -11.37
C ALA A 79 18.14 -19.58 -11.20
N LEU A 80 17.21 -18.63 -11.02
CA LEU A 80 15.78 -18.90 -10.90
C LEU A 80 15.23 -19.62 -12.15
N MET A 81 15.63 -19.20 -13.35
CA MET A 81 15.25 -19.85 -14.60
C MET A 81 15.79 -21.29 -14.69
N ARG A 82 17.06 -21.52 -14.36
CA ARG A 82 17.65 -22.87 -14.35
C ARG A 82 16.94 -23.78 -13.37
N GLU A 83 16.65 -23.28 -12.18
CA GLU A 83 15.92 -24.03 -11.15
C GLU A 83 14.49 -24.35 -11.60
N PHE A 84 13.76 -23.36 -12.12
CA PHE A 84 12.41 -23.53 -12.68
C PHE A 84 12.38 -24.58 -13.80
N LEU A 85 13.32 -24.53 -14.74
CA LEU A 85 13.44 -25.53 -15.81
C LEU A 85 13.79 -26.92 -15.27
N SER A 86 14.60 -27.01 -14.21
CA SER A 86 14.93 -28.29 -13.57
C SER A 86 13.70 -28.94 -12.90
N ILE A 87 12.81 -28.14 -12.31
CA ILE A 87 11.55 -28.60 -11.72
C ILE A 87 10.57 -29.03 -12.82
N GLY A 88 10.42 -28.19 -13.86
CA GLY A 88 9.52 -28.45 -14.99
C GLY A 88 9.86 -29.74 -15.75
N ARG A 89 11.16 -30.06 -15.90
CA ARG A 89 11.62 -31.30 -16.55
C ARG A 89 11.38 -32.57 -15.73
N LYS A 90 11.38 -32.48 -14.40
CA LYS A 90 11.35 -33.65 -13.52
C LYS A 90 9.96 -34.08 -13.07
N PHE A 91 9.01 -33.14 -12.94
CA PHE A 91 7.81 -33.43 -12.16
C PHE A 91 6.47 -33.40 -12.90
N GLY A 92 6.32 -32.74 -14.06
CA GLY A 92 4.99 -32.58 -14.69
C GLY A 92 3.92 -31.94 -13.78
N ARG A 93 4.29 -31.52 -12.57
CA ARG A 93 3.44 -30.91 -11.55
C ARG A 93 3.45 -29.39 -11.73
N PRO A 94 2.38 -28.72 -11.31
CA PRO A 94 2.33 -27.26 -11.24
C PRO A 94 3.54 -26.69 -10.49
N ALA A 95 4.27 -25.78 -11.12
CA ALA A 95 5.40 -25.06 -10.52
C ALA A 95 5.30 -23.56 -10.84
N ILE A 96 5.56 -22.74 -9.82
CA ILE A 96 5.64 -21.27 -9.92
C ILE A 96 6.94 -20.83 -9.28
N THR A 97 7.65 -19.92 -9.94
CA THR A 97 8.82 -19.23 -9.39
C THR A 97 8.55 -17.73 -9.40
N VAL A 98 8.79 -17.07 -8.27
CA VAL A 98 8.61 -15.63 -8.09
C VAL A 98 9.96 -15.03 -7.74
N GLY A 99 10.43 -14.10 -8.56
CA GLY A 99 11.60 -13.27 -8.32
C GLY A 99 11.23 -11.79 -8.21
N ASP A 100 12.23 -10.95 -8.01
CA ASP A 100 12.08 -9.50 -7.93
C ASP A 100 11.79 -8.93 -9.33
N GLY A 101 10.52 -8.95 -9.74
CA GLY A 101 10.06 -8.42 -11.03
C GLY A 101 9.75 -9.46 -12.11
N LEU A 102 10.01 -10.75 -11.85
CA LEU A 102 9.71 -11.85 -12.78
C LEU A 102 8.88 -12.94 -12.06
N THR A 103 7.79 -13.38 -12.68
CA THR A 103 7.04 -14.57 -12.25
C THR A 103 6.97 -15.56 -13.41
N MET A 104 7.36 -16.81 -13.16
CA MET A 104 7.30 -17.91 -14.12
C MET A 104 6.35 -18.99 -13.62
N ALA A 105 5.49 -19.50 -14.49
CA ALA A 105 4.59 -20.61 -14.20
C ALA A 105 4.63 -21.61 -15.35
N ASN A 106 4.69 -22.91 -15.05
CA ASN A 106 4.61 -23.93 -16.09
C ASN A 106 3.15 -24.15 -16.52
N ARG A 107 2.92 -24.89 -17.62
CA ARG A 107 1.56 -25.08 -18.17
C ARG A 107 0.55 -25.59 -17.14
N PRO A 108 0.83 -26.66 -16.35
CA PRO A 108 -0.10 -27.12 -15.32
C PRO A 108 -0.39 -26.06 -14.23
N ALA A 109 0.61 -25.24 -13.85
CA ALA A 109 0.38 -24.14 -12.92
C ALA A 109 -0.44 -23.01 -13.55
N ALA A 110 -0.18 -22.66 -14.81
CA ALA A 110 -0.96 -21.66 -15.54
C ALA A 110 -2.42 -22.08 -15.68
N ASP A 111 -2.69 -23.36 -15.99
CA ASP A 111 -4.05 -23.89 -16.10
C ASP A 111 -4.78 -23.85 -14.75
N LEU A 112 -4.08 -24.14 -13.63
CA LEU A 112 -4.65 -23.99 -12.29
C LEU A 112 -4.90 -22.53 -11.90
N LEU A 113 -4.00 -21.62 -12.29
CA LEU A 113 -4.16 -20.19 -12.04
C LEU A 113 -5.33 -19.60 -12.85
N GLU A 114 -5.51 -20.02 -14.10
CA GLU A 114 -6.65 -19.63 -14.92
C GLU A 114 -7.96 -20.25 -14.41
N ALA A 115 -7.96 -21.54 -14.02
CA ALA A 115 -9.13 -22.19 -13.43
C ALA A 115 -9.55 -21.54 -12.09
N ARG A 116 -8.60 -20.96 -11.36
CA ARG A 116 -8.85 -20.19 -10.12
C ARG A 116 -8.98 -18.69 -10.36
N ARG A 117 -8.89 -18.22 -11.61
CA ARG A 117 -9.03 -16.80 -11.92
C ARG A 117 -10.47 -16.42 -11.57
N PRO A 118 -10.68 -15.48 -10.64
CA PRO A 118 -12.03 -15.04 -10.33
C PRO A 118 -12.64 -14.48 -11.62
N ALA A 119 -13.90 -14.83 -11.88
CA ALA A 119 -14.65 -14.27 -13.00
C ALA A 119 -14.51 -12.73 -12.97
N PRO A 120 -14.38 -12.05 -14.14
CA PRO A 120 -14.27 -10.61 -14.18
C PRO A 120 -15.46 -10.01 -13.44
N ARG A 121 -15.17 -9.39 -12.30
CA ARG A 121 -16.20 -8.81 -11.45
C ARG A 121 -16.75 -7.56 -12.15
N PRO A 122 -18.07 -7.34 -12.13
CA PRO A 122 -18.63 -6.09 -12.61
C PRO A 122 -17.99 -4.94 -11.82
N MET A 123 -17.49 -3.93 -12.53
CA MET A 123 -16.94 -2.74 -11.90
C MET A 123 -18.03 -2.03 -11.10
N ILE A 124 -17.70 -1.55 -9.91
CA ILE A 124 -18.58 -0.69 -9.11
C ILE A 124 -18.01 0.71 -9.20
N SER A 125 -18.78 1.65 -9.74
CA SER A 125 -18.35 3.05 -9.76
C SER A 125 -18.34 3.61 -8.34
N PRO A 126 -17.36 4.46 -7.99
CA PRO A 126 -17.36 5.16 -6.70
C PRO A 126 -18.66 5.93 -6.46
N ALA A 127 -19.24 6.54 -7.50
CA ALA A 127 -20.53 7.22 -7.43
C ALA A 127 -21.68 6.32 -6.94
N ALA A 128 -21.67 5.01 -7.28
CA ALA A 128 -22.67 4.06 -6.79
C ALA A 128 -22.57 3.83 -5.27
N LEU A 129 -21.39 4.05 -4.69
CA LEU A 129 -21.18 4.05 -3.24
C LEU A 129 -21.31 5.44 -2.61
N GLY A 130 -21.70 6.45 -3.40
CA GLY A 130 -21.71 7.84 -2.95
C GLY A 130 -20.31 8.41 -2.72
N LEU A 131 -19.28 7.87 -3.37
CA LEU A 131 -17.92 8.38 -3.37
C LEU A 131 -17.67 9.23 -4.63
N ALA A 132 -16.74 10.18 -4.52
CA ALA A 132 -16.22 10.88 -5.68
C ALA A 132 -15.20 10.01 -6.42
N GLY A 133 -15.18 10.13 -7.74
CA GLY A 133 -14.19 9.50 -8.61
C GLY A 133 -14.75 8.48 -9.60
N GLY A 134 -13.96 8.19 -10.62
CA GLY A 134 -14.31 7.28 -11.72
C GLY A 134 -13.12 6.50 -12.27
N SER A 135 -11.93 6.63 -11.68
CA SER A 135 -10.75 5.90 -12.13
C SER A 135 -10.97 4.38 -12.12
N THR A 136 -10.57 3.68 -13.18
CA THR A 136 -10.77 2.23 -13.33
C THR A 136 -10.15 1.44 -12.18
N THR A 137 -9.00 1.88 -11.68
CA THR A 137 -8.33 1.31 -10.51
C THR A 137 -9.20 1.46 -9.26
N PHE A 138 -9.83 2.62 -9.04
CA PHE A 138 -10.69 2.82 -7.88
C PHE A 138 -12.02 2.09 -8.01
N CYS A 139 -12.59 2.00 -9.22
CA CYS A 139 -13.75 1.15 -9.51
C CYS A 139 -13.49 -0.32 -9.17
N LYS A 140 -12.29 -0.82 -9.49
CA LYS A 140 -11.88 -2.18 -9.13
C LYS A 140 -11.78 -2.37 -7.62
N VAL A 141 -11.16 -1.42 -6.91
CA VAL A 141 -11.07 -1.47 -5.44
C VAL A 141 -12.46 -1.47 -4.79
N CYS A 142 -13.39 -0.63 -5.29
CA CYS A 142 -14.78 -0.62 -4.84
C CYS A 142 -15.46 -1.98 -5.07
N ALA A 143 -15.30 -2.56 -6.27
CA ALA A 143 -15.84 -3.86 -6.60
C ALA A 143 -15.27 -4.99 -5.72
N ASP A 144 -13.96 -4.97 -5.46
CA ASP A 144 -13.28 -5.98 -4.67
C ASP A 144 -13.67 -5.93 -3.19
N LEU A 145 -13.83 -4.73 -2.62
CA LEU A 145 -14.32 -4.56 -1.25
C LEU A 145 -15.78 -5.02 -1.11
N MET A 146 -16.64 -4.61 -2.03
CA MET A 146 -18.06 -4.97 -2.00
C MET A 146 -18.28 -6.47 -2.23
N ALA A 147 -17.45 -7.12 -3.04
CA ALA A 147 -17.50 -8.58 -3.21
C ALA A 147 -17.19 -9.35 -1.91
N GLY A 148 -16.39 -8.78 -1.01
CA GLY A 148 -16.10 -9.34 0.31
C GLY A 148 -17.22 -9.14 1.34
N CYS A 149 -18.16 -8.22 1.11
CA CYS A 149 -19.19 -7.84 2.07
C CYS A 149 -20.17 -8.97 2.42
N PRO A 150 -20.76 -9.72 1.44
CA PRO A 150 -21.73 -10.77 1.76
C PRO A 150 -21.14 -11.91 2.58
N ALA A 151 -19.88 -12.26 2.34
CA ALA A 151 -19.16 -13.30 3.08
C ALA A 151 -18.61 -12.81 4.43
N GLY A 152 -18.73 -11.52 4.73
CA GLY A 152 -18.11 -10.89 5.89
C GLY A 152 -16.59 -11.07 5.91
N THR A 153 -15.95 -11.09 4.74
CA THR A 153 -14.51 -11.32 4.61
C THR A 153 -13.76 -10.14 5.22
N TRP A 154 -12.94 -10.42 6.24
CA TRP A 154 -12.12 -9.40 6.87
C TRP A 154 -11.04 -8.93 5.91
N THR A 155 -10.93 -7.61 5.79
CA THR A 155 -10.17 -6.98 4.69
C THR A 155 -9.25 -5.90 5.24
N LEU A 156 -7.99 -5.92 4.80
CA LEU A 156 -7.05 -4.83 5.00
C LEU A 156 -7.12 -3.87 3.80
N VAL A 157 -7.29 -2.58 4.08
CA VAL A 157 -7.30 -1.51 3.08
C VAL A 157 -6.09 -0.62 3.35
N GLU A 158 -5.12 -0.66 2.45
CA GLU A 158 -3.88 0.12 2.56
C GLU A 158 -3.83 1.25 1.55
N GLY A 159 -2.94 2.20 1.76
CA GLY A 159 -2.76 3.34 0.86
C GLY A 159 -2.19 4.54 1.60
N GLU A 160 -1.87 5.59 0.88
CA GLU A 160 -1.27 6.78 1.47
C GLU A 160 -2.21 7.48 2.47
N PRO A 161 -1.65 8.22 3.44
CA PRO A 161 -2.42 9.15 4.25
C PRO A 161 -3.29 10.06 3.37
N GLY A 162 -4.57 10.19 3.70
CA GLY A 162 -5.51 11.00 2.92
C GLY A 162 -6.02 10.37 1.61
N ALA A 163 -5.65 9.13 1.26
CA ALA A 163 -6.16 8.46 0.07
C ALA A 163 -7.66 8.05 0.13
N GLY A 164 -8.37 8.32 1.22
CA GLY A 164 -9.80 8.01 1.36
C GLY A 164 -10.13 6.57 1.75
N LYS A 165 -9.19 5.87 2.40
CA LYS A 165 -9.37 4.48 2.88
C LYS A 165 -10.56 4.33 3.83
N LEU A 166 -10.63 5.21 4.83
CA LEU A 166 -11.75 5.25 5.78
C LEU A 166 -13.07 5.54 5.08
N THR A 167 -13.08 6.56 4.22
CA THR A 167 -14.28 6.94 3.45
C THR A 167 -14.79 5.78 2.58
N LEU A 168 -13.88 4.99 1.98
CA LEU A 168 -14.24 3.78 1.25
C LEU A 168 -14.88 2.72 2.16
N ALA A 169 -14.30 2.47 3.35
CA ALA A 169 -14.86 1.54 4.33
C ALA A 169 -16.27 1.97 4.81
N GLU A 170 -16.45 3.24 5.14
CA GLU A 170 -17.73 3.83 5.54
C GLU A 170 -18.77 3.73 4.43
N ALA A 171 -18.40 4.06 3.19
CA ALA A 171 -19.29 3.97 2.05
C ALA A 171 -19.71 2.52 1.76
N ALA A 172 -18.79 1.55 1.88
CA ALA A 172 -19.11 0.13 1.71
C ALA A 172 -20.02 -0.39 2.84
N HIS A 173 -19.81 0.06 4.09
CA HIS A 173 -20.73 -0.23 5.20
C HIS A 173 -22.13 0.31 4.91
N HIS A 174 -22.26 1.58 4.53
CA HIS A 174 -23.55 2.18 4.19
C HIS A 174 -24.23 1.51 2.99
N ALA A 175 -23.46 1.06 1.99
CA ALA A 175 -24.00 0.30 0.87
C ALA A 175 -24.49 -1.09 1.28
N ARG A 176 -23.90 -1.69 2.31
CA ARG A 176 -24.31 -2.98 2.88
C ARG A 176 -25.58 -2.83 3.73
N ASP A 177 -25.56 -1.92 4.69
CA ASP A 177 -26.67 -1.66 5.62
C ASP A 177 -26.43 -0.33 6.35
N ARG A 178 -27.23 0.71 6.04
CA ARG A 178 -27.05 2.05 6.62
C ARG A 178 -27.42 2.14 8.10
N GLU A 179 -28.35 1.30 8.55
CA GLU A 179 -28.87 1.33 9.92
C GLU A 179 -28.09 0.39 10.84
N ALA A 180 -27.24 -0.48 10.28
CA ALA A 180 -26.41 -1.38 11.06
C ALA A 180 -25.33 -0.61 11.85
N PRO A 181 -24.94 -1.09 13.04
CA PRO A 181 -23.87 -0.46 13.80
C PRO A 181 -22.52 -0.45 13.08
N LEU A 182 -21.89 0.72 13.02
CA LEU A 182 -20.50 0.91 12.62
C LEU A 182 -19.67 1.26 13.86
N VAL A 183 -18.74 0.37 14.24
CA VAL A 183 -17.88 0.57 15.41
C VAL A 183 -16.46 0.88 14.95
N MET A 184 -15.94 2.04 15.36
CA MET A 184 -14.58 2.47 15.07
C MET A 184 -13.64 2.07 16.21
N ILE A 185 -12.52 1.43 15.86
CA ILE A 185 -11.44 1.08 16.80
C ILE A 185 -10.21 1.87 16.36
N GLU A 186 -9.88 2.89 17.13
CA GLU A 186 -8.75 3.79 16.93
C GLU A 186 -7.62 3.43 17.90
N PRO A 187 -6.35 3.77 17.58
CA PRO A 187 -5.27 3.67 18.54
C PRO A 187 -5.58 4.56 19.75
N ALA A 188 -5.55 3.99 20.94
CA ALA A 188 -5.76 4.71 22.19
C ALA A 188 -4.49 4.66 23.05
N ASP A 189 -4.25 5.74 23.81
CA ASP A 189 -3.14 5.81 24.76
C ASP A 189 -3.26 4.73 25.86
N ARG A 190 -4.51 4.42 26.26
CA ARG A 190 -4.83 3.41 27.26
C ARG A 190 -5.40 2.15 26.60
N PRO A 191 -4.87 0.96 26.94
CA PRO A 191 -5.38 -0.30 26.38
C PRO A 191 -6.82 -0.61 26.83
N GLU A 192 -7.24 -0.12 28.01
CA GLU A 192 -8.61 -0.33 28.50
C GLU A 192 -9.67 0.28 27.59
N ASP A 193 -9.37 1.42 26.96
CA ASP A 193 -10.28 2.08 26.02
C ASP A 193 -10.48 1.25 24.75
N THR A 194 -9.41 0.59 24.29
CA THR A 194 -9.48 -0.36 23.16
C THR A 194 -10.36 -1.55 23.53
N THR A 195 -10.17 -2.13 24.71
CA THR A 195 -10.97 -3.27 25.20
C THR A 195 -12.45 -2.90 25.34
N ALA A 196 -12.77 -1.74 25.93
CA ALA A 196 -14.15 -1.29 26.06
C ALA A 196 -14.85 -1.13 24.70
N ARG A 197 -14.13 -0.67 23.66
CA ARG A 197 -14.64 -0.58 22.29
C ARG A 197 -14.80 -1.96 21.64
N LEU A 198 -13.92 -2.91 21.91
CA LEU A 198 -14.05 -4.31 21.47
C LEU A 198 -15.25 -5.00 22.13
N ASP A 199 -15.52 -4.70 23.39
CA ASP A 199 -16.69 -5.21 24.12
C ASP A 199 -17.99 -4.64 23.51
N GLN A 200 -18.02 -3.33 23.23
CA GLN A 200 -19.13 -2.70 22.51
C GLN A 200 -19.33 -3.30 21.11
N ALA A 201 -18.23 -3.57 20.40
CA ALA A 201 -18.27 -4.23 19.10
C ALA A 201 -18.85 -5.66 19.19
N SER A 202 -18.74 -6.30 20.37
CA SER A 202 -19.24 -7.66 20.63
C SER A 202 -20.69 -7.69 21.09
N SER A 203 -21.15 -6.69 21.86
CA SER A 203 -22.49 -6.65 22.46
C SER A 203 -23.61 -6.19 21.52
N ASN A 204 -23.28 -5.56 20.39
CA ASN A 204 -24.26 -4.86 19.55
C ASN A 204 -25.23 -5.76 18.74
N GLY A 205 -25.29 -7.08 18.97
CA GLY A 205 -26.38 -8.01 18.61
C GLY A 205 -26.89 -8.08 17.15
N SER A 206 -26.35 -7.25 16.25
CA SER A 206 -26.76 -7.20 14.86
C SER A 206 -25.79 -8.01 14.00
N ALA A 207 -26.31 -9.06 13.35
CA ALA A 207 -25.57 -9.90 12.42
C ALA A 207 -24.89 -9.12 11.26
N ARG A 208 -25.28 -7.85 11.04
CA ARG A 208 -24.78 -7.00 9.96
C ARG A 208 -23.85 -5.88 10.40
N ARG A 209 -23.42 -5.87 11.66
CA ARG A 209 -22.46 -4.88 12.18
C ARG A 209 -21.14 -4.87 11.41
N THR A 210 -20.51 -3.70 11.39
CA THR A 210 -19.18 -3.48 10.82
C THR A 210 -18.23 -2.91 11.86
N VAL A 211 -17.00 -3.42 11.89
CA VAL A 211 -15.91 -2.91 12.71
C VAL A 211 -14.84 -2.35 11.81
N VAL A 212 -14.41 -1.11 12.04
CA VAL A 212 -13.31 -0.49 11.30
C VAL A 212 -12.14 -0.30 12.25
N LEU A 213 -11.03 -1.01 11.98
CA LEU A 213 -9.78 -0.90 12.73
C LEU A 213 -8.86 0.09 12.04
N ARG A 214 -8.59 1.24 12.67
CA ARG A 214 -7.81 2.31 12.05
C ARG A 214 -6.39 2.32 12.55
N HIS A 215 -5.44 2.53 11.65
CA HIS A 215 -4.02 2.69 11.98
C HIS A 215 -3.47 1.58 12.91
N PRO A 216 -3.67 0.28 12.59
CA PRO A 216 -3.18 -0.81 13.42
C PRO A 216 -1.67 -0.73 13.72
N GLU A 217 -0.89 -0.09 12.83
CA GLU A 217 0.53 0.22 13.00
C GLU A 217 0.85 1.14 14.18
N SER A 218 -0.13 1.91 14.65
CA SER A 218 0.03 2.91 15.72
C SER A 218 -0.43 2.40 17.09
N PHE A 219 -0.93 1.16 17.17
CA PHE A 219 -1.33 0.56 18.45
C PHE A 219 -0.11 0.18 19.28
N THR A 220 -0.26 0.29 20.60
CA THR A 220 0.67 -0.36 21.52
C THR A 220 0.59 -1.89 21.34
N PRO A 221 1.69 -2.65 21.57
CA PRO A 221 1.68 -4.10 21.43
C PRO A 221 0.57 -4.79 22.26
N THR A 222 0.30 -4.29 23.46
CA THR A 222 -0.76 -4.79 24.35
C THR A 222 -2.15 -4.56 23.78
N ALA A 223 -2.44 -3.35 23.28
CA ALA A 223 -3.73 -3.04 22.70
C ALA A 223 -3.95 -3.83 21.39
N LEU A 224 -2.92 -3.98 20.55
CA LEU A 224 -3.01 -4.77 19.33
C LEU A 224 -3.18 -6.27 19.62
N ALA A 225 -2.55 -6.79 20.68
CA ALA A 225 -2.76 -8.16 21.14
C ALA A 225 -4.22 -8.38 21.59
N ALA A 226 -4.83 -7.41 22.27
CA ALA A 226 -6.25 -7.47 22.64
C ALA A 226 -7.16 -7.51 21.40
N VAL A 227 -6.87 -6.68 20.37
CA VAL A 227 -7.60 -6.71 19.09
C VAL A 227 -7.47 -8.09 18.43
N MET A 228 -6.26 -8.65 18.34
CA MET A 228 -6.04 -9.98 17.74
C MET A 228 -6.73 -11.10 18.53
N ALA A 229 -6.72 -11.04 19.86
CA ALA A 229 -7.42 -12.00 20.71
C ALA A 229 -8.94 -11.92 20.50
N TRP A 230 -9.49 -10.70 20.41
CA TRP A 230 -10.90 -10.49 20.06
C TRP A 230 -11.22 -11.03 18.66
N MET A 231 -10.40 -10.75 17.64
CA MET A 231 -10.56 -11.32 16.30
C MET A 231 -10.58 -12.86 16.34
N ALA A 232 -9.69 -13.49 17.10
CA ALA A 232 -9.69 -14.94 17.26
C ALA A 232 -11.02 -15.44 17.87
N SER A 233 -11.54 -14.75 18.89
CA SER A 233 -12.83 -15.10 19.51
C SER A 233 -14.02 -15.00 18.55
N GLN A 234 -13.98 -14.08 17.58
CA GLN A 234 -15.08 -13.84 16.63
C GLN A 234 -15.04 -14.73 15.38
N SER A 235 -13.90 -15.36 15.07
CA SER A 235 -13.64 -16.02 13.77
C SER A 235 -14.62 -17.17 13.44
N GLY A 236 -15.24 -17.79 14.46
CA GLY A 236 -16.21 -18.88 14.34
C GLY A 236 -17.67 -18.52 14.65
N HIS A 237 -17.98 -17.27 14.99
CA HIS A 237 -19.35 -16.89 15.32
C HIS A 237 -20.23 -16.74 14.07
N PRO A 238 -21.49 -17.25 14.07
CA PRO A 238 -22.41 -17.10 12.95
C PRO A 238 -22.76 -15.64 12.66
N GLU A 239 -22.75 -14.79 13.70
CA GLU A 239 -23.01 -13.34 13.61
C GLU A 239 -21.73 -12.50 13.74
N ARG A 240 -20.59 -13.03 13.28
CA ARG A 240 -19.32 -12.30 13.35
C ARG A 240 -19.42 -10.94 12.65
N PRO A 241 -18.81 -9.88 13.21
CA PRO A 241 -18.76 -8.58 12.55
C PRO A 241 -18.00 -8.66 11.23
N TRP A 242 -18.38 -7.83 10.26
CA TRP A 242 -17.51 -7.57 9.11
C TRP A 242 -16.43 -6.59 9.53
N LEU A 243 -15.15 -6.98 9.45
CA LEU A 243 -14.03 -6.14 9.85
C LEU A 243 -13.27 -5.59 8.65
N VAL A 244 -13.02 -4.28 8.66
CA VAL A 244 -12.16 -3.60 7.69
C VAL A 244 -11.05 -2.86 8.43
N ALA A 245 -9.80 -3.25 8.21
CA ALA A 245 -8.65 -2.54 8.77
C ALA A 245 -8.14 -1.50 7.77
N THR A 246 -7.76 -0.31 8.20
CA THR A 246 -7.17 0.72 7.34
C THR A 246 -5.77 1.09 7.80
N ALA A 247 -4.75 0.89 6.96
CA ALA A 247 -3.35 1.14 7.29
C ALA A 247 -2.67 2.05 6.25
N SER A 248 -1.54 2.66 6.61
CA SER A 248 -0.68 3.34 5.64
C SER A 248 0.05 2.33 4.74
N VAL A 249 0.36 2.73 3.50
CA VAL A 249 1.31 1.98 2.68
C VAL A 249 2.71 2.05 3.33
N ALA A 250 3.46 0.94 3.28
CA ALA A 250 4.83 0.79 3.80
C ALA A 250 5.00 0.68 5.33
N THR A 251 3.93 0.43 6.08
CA THR A 251 4.03 0.12 7.52
C THR A 251 4.10 -1.39 7.74
N GLU A 252 5.03 -1.84 8.59
CA GLU A 252 5.10 -3.25 8.98
C GLU A 252 3.99 -3.57 9.98
N LEU A 253 3.14 -4.52 9.62
CA LEU A 253 2.10 -5.05 10.50
C LEU A 253 2.49 -6.45 10.98
N PRO A 254 2.11 -6.85 12.22
CA PRO A 254 2.41 -8.17 12.72
C PRO A 254 1.83 -9.27 11.82
N ALA A 255 2.61 -10.32 11.56
CA ALA A 255 2.18 -11.44 10.72
C ALA A 255 0.89 -12.11 11.23
N GLY A 256 0.64 -12.08 12.55
CA GLY A 256 -0.61 -12.56 13.14
C GLY A 256 -1.83 -11.80 12.63
N LEU A 257 -1.75 -10.47 12.54
CA LEU A 257 -2.81 -9.62 12.02
C LEU A 257 -3.03 -9.85 10.53
N LEU A 258 -1.95 -9.92 9.75
CA LEU A 258 -2.03 -10.18 8.30
C LEU A 258 -2.68 -11.54 8.00
N ARG A 259 -2.40 -12.58 8.80
CA ARG A 259 -3.07 -13.88 8.65
C ARG A 259 -4.57 -13.83 8.93
N ALA A 260 -5.01 -12.96 9.83
CA ALA A 260 -6.42 -12.77 10.14
C ALA A 260 -7.15 -11.91 9.09
N LEU A 261 -6.41 -11.23 8.21
CA LEU A 261 -6.93 -10.35 7.14
C LEU A 261 -6.59 -10.95 5.76
N PRO A 262 -7.37 -11.95 5.28
CA PRO A 262 -7.02 -12.72 4.08
C PRO A 262 -7.05 -11.91 2.77
N VAL A 263 -7.66 -10.72 2.77
CA VAL A 263 -7.75 -9.84 1.60
C VAL A 263 -7.08 -8.52 1.91
N THR A 264 -6.15 -8.09 1.05
CA THR A 264 -5.53 -6.77 1.10
C THR A 264 -5.87 -5.99 -0.16
N LEU A 265 -6.42 -4.79 0.00
CA LEU A 265 -6.79 -3.87 -1.08
C LEU A 265 -5.97 -2.59 -0.96
N THR A 266 -5.31 -2.19 -2.05
CA THR A 266 -4.55 -0.94 -2.07
C THR A 266 -5.36 0.16 -2.73
N VAL A 267 -5.66 1.22 -1.97
CA VAL A 267 -6.28 2.44 -2.48
C VAL A 267 -5.19 3.28 -3.15
N PRO A 268 -5.29 3.54 -4.46
CA PRO A 268 -4.28 4.32 -5.16
C PRO A 268 -4.24 5.77 -4.65
N PRO A 269 -3.05 6.38 -4.58
CA PRO A 269 -2.92 7.78 -4.18
C PRO A 269 -3.60 8.72 -5.19
N LEU A 270 -4.02 9.89 -4.72
CA LEU A 270 -4.76 10.88 -5.52
C LEU A 270 -4.05 11.30 -6.82
N ARG A 271 -2.70 11.30 -6.83
CA ARG A 271 -1.90 11.61 -8.03
C ARG A 271 -2.09 10.64 -9.20
N TYR A 272 -2.60 9.43 -8.95
CA TYR A 272 -2.91 8.45 -9.99
C TYR A 272 -4.40 8.43 -10.38
N ARG A 273 -5.21 9.31 -9.78
CA ARG A 273 -6.64 9.46 -10.04
C ARG A 273 -7.03 10.93 -10.10
N ILE A 274 -6.30 11.68 -10.93
CA ILE A 274 -6.42 13.15 -10.98
C ILE A 274 -7.82 13.64 -11.36
N ASP A 275 -8.57 12.83 -12.12
CA ASP A 275 -9.98 13.08 -12.45
C ASP A 275 -10.87 13.09 -11.19
N ASP A 276 -10.53 12.29 -10.18
CA ASP A 276 -11.26 12.17 -8.92
C ASP A 276 -11.01 13.39 -7.99
N VAL A 277 -9.95 14.17 -8.24
CA VAL A 277 -9.59 15.35 -7.43
C VAL A 277 -10.62 16.46 -7.59
N ARG A 278 -11.08 16.71 -8.83
CA ARG A 278 -12.09 17.75 -9.11
C ARG A 278 -13.39 17.47 -8.35
N GLU A 279 -13.89 16.25 -8.42
CA GLU A 279 -15.15 15.86 -7.79
C GLU A 279 -15.05 15.79 -6.25
N THR A 280 -13.89 15.37 -5.72
CA THR A 280 -13.62 15.37 -4.27
C THR A 280 -13.62 16.80 -3.71
N ILE A 281 -13.04 17.76 -4.45
CA ILE A 281 -13.05 19.18 -4.08
C ILE A 281 -14.49 19.71 -4.07
N TYR A 282 -15.28 19.47 -5.12
CA TYR A 282 -16.67 19.94 -5.18
C TYR A 282 -17.54 19.39 -4.04
N ARG A 283 -17.39 18.10 -3.69
CA ARG A 283 -18.12 17.53 -2.56
C ARG A 283 -17.69 18.08 -1.21
N LYS A 284 -16.39 18.22 -0.94
CA LYS A 284 -15.91 18.83 0.30
C LYS A 284 -16.39 20.27 0.44
N ILE A 285 -16.35 21.04 -0.65
CA ILE A 285 -16.85 22.41 -0.72
C ILE A 285 -18.36 22.47 -0.36
N ASN A 286 -19.16 21.51 -0.84
CA ASN A 286 -20.58 21.41 -0.50
C ASN A 286 -20.83 20.99 0.95
N THR A 287 -20.01 20.09 1.50
CA THR A 287 -20.08 19.69 2.93
C THR A 287 -19.73 20.85 3.87
N TYR A 288 -18.92 21.81 3.44
CA TYR A 288 -18.57 23.03 4.21
C TYR A 288 -19.38 24.29 3.82
N GLY A 289 -20.40 24.18 2.96
CA GLY A 289 -21.31 25.28 2.64
C GLY A 289 -20.71 26.43 1.81
N ILE A 290 -19.60 26.22 1.11
CA ILE A 290 -18.96 27.26 0.28
C ILE A 290 -19.52 27.14 -1.14
N SER A 291 -20.41 28.04 -1.55
CA SER A 291 -20.91 28.06 -2.93
C SER A 291 -19.85 28.62 -3.88
N VAL A 292 -19.29 27.80 -4.77
CA VAL A 292 -18.48 28.28 -5.90
C VAL A 292 -19.29 28.12 -7.18
N THR A 293 -19.81 29.24 -7.68
CA THR A 293 -20.45 29.31 -8.99
C THR A 293 -19.39 29.13 -10.09
N PRO A 294 -19.61 28.22 -11.06
CA PRO A 294 -18.69 28.09 -12.18
C PRO A 294 -18.76 29.35 -13.06
N ARG A 295 -17.60 29.91 -13.41
CA ARG A 295 -17.46 30.84 -14.54
C ARG A 295 -17.02 30.06 -15.77
#